data_AF-A0A662FLT0-F1
#
_entry.id   AF-A0A662FLT0-F1
#
_cell.length_a   1.000
_cell.length_b   1.000
_cell.length_c   1.000
_cell.angle_alpha   90.00
_cell.angle_beta   90.00
_cell.angle_gamma   90.00
#
_symmetry.space_group_name_H-M   'P 1'
#
loop_
_entity.id
_entity.type
_entity.pdbx_description
1 polymer ?
#
loop_
_entity_poly.entity_id
_entity_poly.type
_entity_poly.pdbx_seq_one_letter_code
_entity_poly.pdbx_strand_id
1 'polypeptide(L)'
;MNKYKRIKRNWKEVKKIGKKFEKKYKKEINKITRLIPKIVRKPWRKKEINVYIVDWAGPSFSHPLTLKVRKDLLLMLVILTHELLHHFYTKKFYLDEEGNETKINKKVKEVFEKLKLDVKKQLKTLQKYHNKRFSK
;
A
#
# COMPACT_ATOMS: atom_id res chain seq x y z
N MET A 1 -11.19 -30.24 -13.51
CA MET A 1 -11.58 -28.82 -13.67
C MET A 1 -10.39 -27.90 -13.38
N ASN A 2 -9.70 -27.41 -14.40
CA ASN A 2 -8.60 -26.45 -14.22
C ASN A 2 -9.19 -25.03 -14.19
N LYS A 3 -9.62 -24.58 -13.00
CA LYS A 3 -10.37 -23.31 -12.79
C LYS A 3 -9.53 -22.04 -12.96
N TYR A 4 -8.24 -22.16 -13.26
CA TYR A 4 -7.35 -21.02 -13.39
C TYR A 4 -7.23 -20.59 -14.85
N LYS A 5 -8.09 -19.65 -15.27
CA LYS A 5 -7.89 -18.92 -16.54
C LYS A 5 -6.50 -18.28 -16.50
N ARG A 6 -5.64 -18.69 -17.42
CA ARG A 6 -4.30 -18.13 -17.60
C ARG A 6 -4.42 -16.69 -18.11
N ILE A 7 -4.38 -15.73 -17.21
CA ILE A 7 -4.35 -14.30 -17.56
C ILE A 7 -3.02 -14.02 -18.25
N LYS A 8 -3.05 -13.56 -19.51
CA LYS A 8 -1.86 -13.11 -20.25
C LYS A 8 -1.38 -11.80 -19.62
N ARG A 9 -0.43 -11.89 -18.69
CA ARG A 9 0.12 -10.74 -17.96
C ARG A 9 1.26 -10.08 -18.74
N ASN A 10 1.27 -8.75 -18.78
CA ASN A 10 2.33 -7.98 -19.45
C ASN A 10 3.50 -7.72 -18.48
N TRP A 11 4.32 -8.74 -18.22
CA TRP A 11 5.45 -8.61 -17.29
C TRP A 11 6.48 -7.55 -17.70
N LYS A 12 6.61 -7.25 -19.00
CA LYS A 12 7.47 -6.14 -19.47
C LYS A 12 6.96 -4.80 -18.95
N GLU A 13 5.65 -4.58 -19.00
CA GLU A 13 5.01 -3.37 -18.46
C GLU A 13 5.10 -3.31 -16.94
N VAL A 14 4.92 -4.43 -16.24
CA VAL A 14 5.11 -4.49 -14.77
C VAL A 14 6.52 -4.05 -14.38
N LYS A 15 7.55 -4.62 -15.04
CA LYS A 15 8.95 -4.24 -14.81
C LYS A 15 9.19 -2.77 -15.12
N LYS A 16 8.64 -2.25 -16.22
CA LYS A 16 8.78 -0.84 -16.62
C LYS A 16 8.17 0.10 -15.58
N ILE A 17 6.94 -0.16 -15.15
CA ILE A 17 6.24 0.66 -14.16
C ILE A 17 6.93 0.54 -12.79
N GLY A 18 7.31 -0.67 -12.38
CA GLY A 18 8.02 -0.91 -11.12
C GLY A 18 9.33 -0.13 -11.04
N LYS A 19 10.18 -0.20 -12.07
CA LYS A 19 11.42 0.59 -12.15
C LYS A 19 11.15 2.09 -12.10
N LYS A 20 10.12 2.56 -12.81
CA LYS A 20 9.73 3.98 -12.81
C LYS A 20 9.27 4.43 -11.43
N PHE A 21 8.46 3.62 -10.75
CA PHE A 21 7.98 3.85 -9.39
C PHE A 21 9.13 3.94 -8.40
N GLU A 22 10.01 2.94 -8.39
CA GLU A 22 11.17 2.87 -7.51
C GLU A 22 12.09 4.07 -7.73
N LYS A 23 12.46 4.37 -8.99
CA LYS A 23 13.31 5.53 -9.31
C LYS A 23 12.66 6.85 -8.87
N LYS A 24 11.36 7.02 -9.11
CA LYS A 24 10.65 8.28 -8.80
C LYS A 24 10.53 8.53 -7.30
N TYR A 25 10.24 7.48 -6.51
CA TYR A 25 9.89 7.64 -5.09
C TYR A 25 10.90 7.04 -4.12
N LYS A 26 12.11 6.67 -4.55
CA LYS A 26 13.16 6.13 -3.67
C LYS A 26 13.39 6.98 -2.41
N LYS A 27 13.45 8.31 -2.57
CA LYS A 27 13.67 9.24 -1.45
C LYS A 27 12.47 9.26 -0.50
N GLU A 28 11.26 9.30 -1.04
CA GLU A 28 10.00 9.30 -0.31
C GLU A 28 9.81 8.00 0.44
N ILE A 29 10.07 6.84 -0.18
CA ILE A 29 10.01 5.52 0.46
C ILE A 29 10.97 5.46 1.66
N ASN A 30 12.19 5.97 1.50
CA ASN A 30 13.15 6.06 2.61
C ASN A 30 12.68 6.97 3.74
N LYS A 31 11.98 8.07 3.42
CA LYS A 31 11.38 8.95 4.44
C LYS A 31 10.18 8.29 5.12
N ILE A 32 9.30 7.64 4.36
CA ILE A 32 8.11 6.93 4.85
C ILE A 32 8.52 5.85 5.85
N THR A 33 9.52 5.03 5.51
CA THR A 33 10.01 3.94 6.37
C THR A 33 10.62 4.44 7.69
N ARG A 34 11.15 5.66 7.70
CA ARG A 34 11.64 6.34 8.92
C ARG A 34 10.53 7.06 9.71
N LEU A 35 9.50 7.55 9.03
CA LEU A 35 8.39 8.29 9.63
C LEU A 35 7.38 7.37 10.31
N ILE A 36 7.01 6.26 9.67
CA ILE A 36 5.98 5.35 10.18
C ILE A 36 6.26 4.91 11.64
N PRO A 37 7.46 4.42 12.01
CA PRO A 37 7.75 4.03 13.39
C PRO A 37 7.57 5.17 14.40
N LYS A 38 7.91 6.41 14.02
CA LYS A 38 7.76 7.60 14.86
C LYS A 38 6.28 7.94 15.04
N ILE A 39 5.50 7.88 13.97
CA ILE A 39 4.05 8.16 13.94
C ILE A 39 3.24 7.12 14.73
N VAL A 40 3.64 5.85 14.65
CA VAL A 40 2.97 4.73 15.33
C VAL A 40 3.55 4.51 16.74
N ARG A 41 4.70 5.12 17.06
CA ARG A 41 5.45 4.97 18.32
C ARG A 41 5.84 3.50 18.59
N LYS A 42 6.18 2.76 17.53
CA LYS A 42 6.57 1.35 17.59
C LYS A 42 7.66 1.05 16.55
N PRO A 43 8.65 0.19 16.84
CA PRO A 43 9.65 -0.22 15.86
C PRO A 43 9.06 -1.18 14.82
N TRP A 44 9.73 -1.30 13.68
CA TRP A 44 9.45 -2.36 12.70
C TRP A 44 9.67 -3.74 13.34
N ARG A 45 8.75 -4.67 13.09
CA ARG A 45 8.89 -6.07 13.55
C ARG A 45 9.87 -6.89 12.72
N LYS A 46 10.08 -6.48 11.47
CA LYS A 46 10.96 -7.15 10.50
C LYS A 46 12.12 -6.23 10.16
N LYS A 47 13.32 -6.81 10.01
CA LYS A 47 14.51 -6.08 9.54
C LYS A 47 14.37 -5.64 8.08
N GLU A 48 13.67 -6.44 7.28
CA GLU A 48 13.43 -6.21 5.86
C GLU A 48 11.97 -6.49 5.49
N ILE A 49 11.43 -5.71 4.56
CA ILE A 49 10.07 -5.88 4.02
C ILE A 49 10.18 -5.90 2.50
N ASN A 50 10.07 -7.10 1.92
CA ASN A 50 10.08 -7.28 0.48
C ASN A 50 8.74 -6.85 -0.13
N VAL A 51 8.79 -5.98 -1.14
CA VAL A 51 7.61 -5.47 -1.85
C VAL A 51 7.53 -6.14 -3.22
N TYR A 52 6.50 -6.94 -3.45
CA TYR A 52 6.29 -7.61 -4.73
C TYR A 52 5.36 -6.79 -5.63
N ILE A 53 5.91 -6.16 -6.67
CA ILE A 53 5.12 -5.42 -7.65
C ILE A 53 4.48 -6.40 -8.63
N VAL A 54 3.15 -6.44 -8.66
CA VAL A 54 2.38 -7.48 -9.38
C VAL A 54 1.32 -6.88 -10.30
N ASP A 55 1.02 -7.60 -11.38
CA ASP A 55 -0.15 -7.36 -12.23
C ASP A 55 -1.13 -8.52 -12.05
N TRP A 56 -2.16 -8.31 -11.24
CA TRP A 56 -3.14 -9.33 -10.93
C TRP A 56 -4.53 -8.72 -10.66
N ALA A 57 -5.57 -9.54 -10.73
CA ALA A 57 -6.95 -9.07 -10.63
C ALA A 57 -7.29 -8.51 -9.25
N GLY A 58 -6.70 -9.04 -8.17
CA GLY A 58 -6.99 -8.63 -6.80
C GLY A 58 -6.34 -7.30 -6.36
N PRO A 59 -6.54 -6.92 -5.08
CA PRO A 59 -5.98 -5.70 -4.49
C PRO A 59 -4.50 -5.85 -4.10
N SER A 60 -3.90 -4.81 -3.54
CA SER A 60 -2.64 -4.94 -2.81
C SER A 60 -2.90 -5.61 -1.45
N PHE A 61 -1.87 -6.20 -0.84
CA PHE A 61 -1.95 -6.78 0.51
C PHE A 61 -0.66 -6.54 1.28
N SER A 62 -0.74 -6.66 2.61
CA SER A 62 0.41 -6.51 3.51
C SER A 62 1.20 -7.79 3.77
N HIS A 63 0.61 -8.98 3.60
CA HIS A 63 1.25 -10.27 3.95
C HIS A 63 0.93 -11.37 2.92
N PRO A 64 1.87 -11.71 2.00
CA PRO A 64 3.08 -10.97 1.67
C PRO A 64 2.77 -9.57 1.13
N LEU A 65 3.70 -8.62 1.29
CA LEU A 65 3.50 -7.25 0.82
C LEU A 65 3.51 -7.21 -0.71
N THR A 66 2.32 -7.11 -1.30
CA THR A 66 2.12 -7.04 -2.76
C THR A 66 1.60 -5.66 -3.14
N LEU A 67 2.17 -5.08 -4.20
CA LEU A 67 1.76 -3.78 -4.72
C LEU A 67 1.29 -3.93 -6.16
N LYS A 68 -0.01 -3.74 -6.38
CA LYS A 68 -0.57 -3.78 -7.73
C LYS A 68 -0.04 -2.62 -8.58
N VAL A 69 0.40 -2.94 -9.80
CA VAL A 69 0.79 -1.95 -10.81
C VAL A 69 -0.37 -1.03 -11.17
N ARG A 70 -0.09 0.27 -11.21
CA ARG A 70 -1.03 1.31 -11.63
C ARG A 70 -0.28 2.37 -12.45
N LYS A 71 -0.98 3.02 -13.38
CA LYS A 71 -0.44 4.17 -14.12
C LYS A 71 -0.20 5.37 -13.20
N ASP A 72 -1.07 5.58 -12.22
CA ASP A 72 -0.88 6.58 -11.17
C ASP A 72 0.13 6.08 -10.13
N LEU A 73 1.39 6.51 -10.29
CA LEU A 73 2.48 6.14 -9.40
C LEU A 73 2.32 6.76 -7.99
N LEU A 74 1.69 7.93 -7.87
CA LEU A 74 1.47 8.54 -6.56
C LEU A 74 0.44 7.72 -5.77
N LEU A 75 -0.59 7.21 -6.45
CA LEU A 75 -1.53 6.27 -5.84
C LEU A 75 -0.83 4.99 -5.40
N MET A 76 0.12 4.48 -6.19
CA MET A 76 0.94 3.33 -5.75
C MET A 76 1.71 3.63 -4.46
N LEU A 77 2.26 4.83 -4.31
CA LEU A 77 2.99 5.22 -3.10
C LEU A 77 2.04 5.32 -1.88
N VAL A 78 0.85 5.87 -2.08
CA VAL A 78 -0.20 5.96 -1.06
C VAL A 78 -0.64 4.55 -0.61
N ILE A 79 -0.90 3.66 -1.57
CA ILE A 79 -1.23 2.25 -1.28
C ILE A 79 -0.08 1.55 -0.56
N LEU A 80 1.16 1.70 -1.04
CA LEU A 80 2.32 1.10 -0.36
C LEU A 80 2.40 1.57 1.11
N THR A 81 2.18 2.86 1.36
CA THR A 81 2.19 3.41 2.73
C THR A 81 1.08 2.80 3.59
N HIS A 82 -0.11 2.61 3.01
CA HIS A 82 -1.24 1.94 3.63
C HIS A 82 -0.90 0.48 4.01
N GLU A 83 -0.39 -0.29 3.04
CA GLU A 83 0.00 -1.69 3.27
C GLU A 83 1.17 -1.85 4.26
N LEU A 84 2.11 -0.88 4.29
CA LEU A 84 3.18 -0.86 5.27
C LEU A 84 2.66 -0.64 6.70
N LEU A 85 1.65 0.23 6.87
CA LEU A 85 1.06 0.49 8.18
C LEU A 85 0.32 -0.73 8.74
N HIS A 86 -0.27 -1.57 7.89
CA HIS A 86 -0.89 -2.83 8.30
C HIS A 86 0.02 -3.72 9.15
N HIS A 87 1.35 -3.69 8.93
CA HIS A 87 2.32 -4.46 9.73
C HIS A 87 2.28 -4.15 11.24
N PHE A 88 1.80 -2.98 11.64
CA PHE A 88 1.75 -2.58 13.06
C PHE A 88 0.46 -3.01 13.76
N TYR A 89 -0.60 -3.30 12.98
CA TYR A 89 -1.93 -3.59 13.51
C TYR A 89 -2.27 -5.10 13.47
N THR A 90 -1.34 -5.96 13.00
CA THR A 90 -1.59 -7.39 12.66
C THR A 90 -2.14 -8.29 13.77
N LYS A 91 -2.01 -7.91 15.05
CA LYS A 91 -2.47 -8.73 16.19
C LYS A 91 -3.94 -8.47 16.60
N LYS A 92 -4.61 -7.44 16.06
CA LYS A 92 -6.00 -7.08 16.42
C LYS A 92 -7.00 -7.15 15.26
N PHE A 93 -6.61 -7.68 14.09
CA PHE A 93 -7.45 -7.65 12.89
C PHE A 93 -8.78 -8.39 13.03
N TYR A 94 -8.87 -9.42 13.86
CA TYR A 94 -10.06 -10.27 13.91
C TYR A 94 -11.26 -9.66 14.66
N LEU A 95 -11.09 -8.55 15.38
CA LEU A 95 -12.15 -8.01 16.25
C LEU A 95 -12.75 -6.68 15.77
N ASP A 96 -12.06 -5.91 14.92
CA ASP A 96 -12.51 -4.59 14.43
C ASP A 96 -11.74 -4.19 13.15
N GLU A 97 -12.08 -4.81 12.02
CA GLU A 97 -11.43 -4.51 10.73
C GLU A 97 -11.65 -3.04 10.29
N GLU A 98 -12.87 -2.53 10.41
CA GLU A 98 -13.24 -1.19 9.98
C GLU A 98 -12.56 -0.09 10.81
N GLY A 99 -12.51 -0.25 12.14
CA GLY A 99 -11.82 0.68 13.00
C GLY A 99 -10.30 0.66 12.79
N ASN A 100 -9.72 -0.47 12.42
CA ASN A 100 -8.30 -0.55 12.05
C ASN A 100 -8.02 0.14 10.70
N GLU A 101 -8.88 -0.06 9.70
CA GLU A 101 -8.79 0.62 8.41
C GLU A 101 -8.85 2.15 8.55
N THR A 102 -9.78 2.65 9.35
CA THR A 102 -9.91 4.09 9.63
C THR A 102 -8.66 4.66 10.30
N LYS A 103 -8.12 3.95 11.30
CA LYS A 103 -6.86 4.34 11.98
C LYS A 103 -5.70 4.37 11.00
N ILE A 104 -5.56 3.35 10.16
CA ILE A 104 -4.49 3.26 9.17
C ILE A 104 -4.61 4.41 8.17
N ASN A 105 -5.80 4.69 7.64
CA ASN A 105 -6.01 5.79 6.68
C ASN A 105 -5.67 7.16 7.28
N LYS A 106 -6.00 7.39 8.56
CA LYS A 106 -5.56 8.60 9.28
C LYS A 106 -4.04 8.69 9.35
N LYS A 107 -3.34 7.58 9.61
CA LYS A 107 -1.87 7.53 9.64
C LYS A 107 -1.24 7.70 8.25
N VAL A 108 -1.86 7.17 7.20
CA VAL A 108 -1.43 7.44 5.81
C VAL A 108 -1.47 8.94 5.54
N LYS A 109 -2.60 9.60 5.86
CA LYS A 109 -2.72 11.05 5.71
C LYS A 109 -1.62 11.80 6.47
N GLU A 110 -1.40 11.46 7.74
CA GLU A 110 -0.36 12.06 8.59
C GLU A 110 1.06 11.90 7.99
N VAL A 111 1.37 10.73 7.41
CA VAL A 111 2.65 10.51 6.71
C VAL A 111 2.82 11.49 5.55
N PHE A 112 1.81 11.65 4.69
CA PHE A 112 1.93 12.52 3.51
C PHE A 112 1.89 14.01 3.84
N GLU A 113 1.19 14.41 4.91
CA GLU A 113 1.25 15.77 5.46
C GLU A 113 2.69 16.11 5.91
N LYS A 114 3.35 15.20 6.65
CA LYS A 114 4.76 15.38 7.05
C LYS A 114 5.73 15.39 5.87
N LEU A 115 5.40 14.70 4.79
CA LEU A 115 6.20 14.72 3.55
C LEU A 115 5.93 15.95 2.67
N LYS A 116 4.92 16.76 3.00
CA LYS A 116 4.45 17.90 2.18
C LYS A 116 4.11 17.50 0.73
N LEU A 117 3.49 16.34 0.57
CA LEU A 117 3.03 15.83 -0.74
C LEU A 117 1.51 15.92 -0.83
N ASP A 118 0.99 16.59 -1.87
CA ASP A 118 -0.45 16.62 -2.11
C ASP A 118 -0.92 15.29 -2.69
N VAL A 119 -1.64 14.54 -1.86
CA VAL A 119 -2.21 13.23 -2.18
C VAL A 119 -3.74 13.21 -2.02
N LYS A 120 -4.40 14.38 -1.94
CA LYS A 120 -5.85 14.46 -1.66
C LYS A 120 -6.68 13.60 -2.61
N LYS A 121 -6.35 13.61 -3.90
CA LYS A 121 -7.03 12.79 -4.93
C LYS A 121 -6.82 11.29 -4.68
N GLN A 122 -5.58 10.88 -4.39
CA GLN A 122 -5.22 9.49 -4.17
C GLN A 122 -5.81 8.92 -2.89
N LEU A 123 -5.89 9.71 -1.82
CA LEU A 123 -6.56 9.33 -0.57
C LEU A 123 -8.07 9.09 -0.81
N LYS A 124 -8.74 9.96 -1.57
CA LYS A 124 -10.14 9.73 -1.99
C LYS A 124 -10.28 8.44 -2.81
N THR A 125 -9.34 8.16 -3.70
CA THR A 125 -9.33 6.92 -4.48
C THR A 125 -9.13 5.69 -3.60
N LEU A 126 -8.20 5.72 -2.64
CA LEU A 126 -7.99 4.65 -1.67
C LEU A 126 -9.27 4.37 -0.85
N GLN A 127 -9.91 5.41 -0.34
CA GLN A 127 -11.15 5.27 0.44
C GLN A 127 -12.29 4.66 -0.38
N LYS A 128 -12.45 5.07 -1.65
CA LYS A 128 -13.43 4.45 -2.56
C LYS A 128 -13.16 2.95 -2.77
N TYR A 129 -11.90 2.54 -2.82
CA TYR A 129 -11.55 1.12 -2.93
C TYR A 129 -11.98 0.33 -1.69
N HIS A 130 -11.82 0.89 -0.49
CA HIS A 130 -12.21 0.21 0.75
C HIS A 130 -13.72 0.14 0.89
N ASN A 131 -14.43 1.24 0.62
CA ASN A 131 -15.89 1.26 0.66
C ASN A 131 -16.47 0.17 -0.25
N LYS A 132 -15.99 0.05 -1.50
CA LYS A 132 -16.42 -1.04 -2.40
C LYS A 132 -16.13 -2.45 -1.89
N ARG A 133 -15.13 -2.63 -1.03
CA ARG A 133 -14.73 -3.92 -0.48
C ARG A 133 -15.55 -4.30 0.76
N PHE A 134 -15.98 -3.31 1.54
CA PHE A 134 -16.71 -3.50 2.81
C PHE A 134 -18.20 -3.19 2.74
N SER A 135 -18.68 -2.53 1.68
CA SER A 135 -20.10 -2.46 1.35
C SER A 135 -20.58 -3.88 1.01
N LYS A 136 -21.15 -4.55 2.01
CA LYS A 136 -21.97 -5.75 1.85
C LYS A 136 -23.28 -5.39 1.18
#